data_AF-A0A2E0WL72-F1
#
_entry.id   AF-A0A2E0WL72-F1
#
_cell.length_a   1.000
_cell.length_b   1.000
_cell.length_c   1.000
_cell.angle_alpha   90.00
_cell.angle_beta   90.00
_cell.angle_gamma   90.00
#
_symmetry.space_group_name_H-M   'P 1'
#
loop_
_entity.id
_entity.type
_entity.pdbx_description
1 polymer ?
#
loop_
_entity_poly.entity_id
_entity_poly.type
_entity_poly.pdbx_seq_one_letter_code
_entity_poly.pdbx_strand_id
1 'polypeptide(L)'
;MPTLSIKNVPAEVVEGLRRRAERHHRSMQGELMALICQAVGAESAPDQPLRSRQPGAVGIEDIAAEHRVRRPEPIDRGPRAVDLVRGDRDAR
;
A
#
# COMPACT_ATOMS: atom_id res chain seq x y z
N MET A 1 -18.83 -7.25 17.49
CA MET A 1 -17.72 -6.43 16.97
C MET A 1 -17.44 -5.32 17.98
N PRO A 2 -16.20 -5.16 18.48
CA PRO A 2 -15.90 -4.07 19.41
C PRO A 2 -16.00 -2.72 18.70
N THR A 3 -16.66 -1.75 19.32
CA THR A 3 -16.85 -0.38 18.79
C THR A 3 -16.20 0.61 19.74
N LEU A 4 -15.45 1.58 19.22
CA LEU A 4 -14.78 2.61 20.00
C LEU A 4 -15.34 3.98 19.62
N SER A 5 -15.84 4.72 20.60
CA SER A 5 -16.38 6.07 20.42
C SER A 5 -15.59 7.03 21.29
N ILE A 6 -15.05 8.09 20.68
CA ILE A 6 -14.29 9.12 21.38
C ILE A 6 -15.20 10.34 21.54
N LYS A 7 -15.39 10.81 22.78
CA LYS A 7 -16.16 12.03 23.08
C LYS A 7 -15.22 13.23 23.22
N ASN A 8 -15.75 14.44 23.00
CA ASN A 8 -15.03 15.71 23.19
C ASN A 8 -13.77 15.85 22.32
N VAL A 9 -13.82 15.37 21.08
CA VAL A 9 -12.70 15.55 20.13
C VAL A 9 -12.69 17.02 19.66
N PRO A 10 -11.56 17.74 19.79
CA PRO A 10 -11.44 19.09 19.25
C PRO A 10 -11.65 19.13 17.73
N ALA A 11 -12.34 20.15 17.24
CA ALA A 11 -12.65 20.27 15.80
C ALA A 11 -11.37 20.26 14.93
N GLU A 12 -10.31 20.87 15.41
CA GLU A 12 -9.01 20.92 14.72
C GLU A 12 -8.39 19.55 14.50
N VAL A 13 -8.58 18.63 15.46
CA VAL A 13 -8.09 17.25 15.38
C VAL A 13 -8.88 16.49 14.32
N VAL A 14 -10.20 16.65 14.27
CA VAL A 14 -11.07 16.02 13.26
C VAL A 14 -10.68 16.47 11.86
N GLU A 15 -10.50 17.77 11.67
CA GLU A 15 -10.09 18.34 10.38
C GLU A 15 -8.68 17.90 9.96
N GLY A 16 -7.75 17.82 10.91
CA GLY A 16 -6.42 17.25 10.69
C GLY A 16 -6.47 15.79 10.23
N LEU A 17 -7.33 14.98 10.87
CA LEU A 17 -7.51 13.58 10.54
C LEU A 17 -8.16 13.40 9.16
N ARG A 18 -9.13 14.24 8.80
CA ARG A 18 -9.78 14.23 7.49
C ARG A 18 -8.80 14.52 6.35
N ARG A 19 -8.03 15.62 6.47
CA ARG A 19 -6.97 15.95 5.48
C ARG A 19 -5.94 14.83 5.33
N ARG A 20 -5.60 14.17 6.44
CA ARG A 20 -4.69 13.04 6.43
C ARG A 20 -5.30 11.85 5.71
N ALA A 21 -6.55 11.49 6.00
CA ALA A 21 -7.26 10.40 5.32
C ALA A 21 -7.33 10.62 3.80
N GLU A 22 -7.59 11.85 3.35
CA GLU A 22 -7.58 12.23 1.93
C GLU A 22 -6.20 12.02 1.28
N ARG A 23 -5.12 12.48 1.93
CA ARG A 23 -3.74 12.29 1.45
C ARG A 23 -3.34 10.82 1.36
N HIS A 24 -3.80 9.99 2.29
CA HIS A 24 -3.51 8.56 2.31
C HIS A 24 -4.50 7.73 1.49
N HIS A 25 -5.49 8.37 0.84
CA HIS A 25 -6.56 7.72 0.09
C HIS A 25 -7.30 6.64 0.91
N ARG A 26 -7.55 6.92 2.19
CA ARG A 26 -8.23 6.02 3.13
C ARG A 26 -9.53 6.63 3.64
N SER A 27 -10.45 5.78 4.09
CA SER A 27 -11.64 6.24 4.81
C SER A 27 -11.26 6.82 6.18
N MET A 28 -12.12 7.66 6.74
CA MET A 28 -11.93 8.27 8.06
C MET A 28 -11.67 7.20 9.15
N GLN A 29 -12.49 6.15 9.16
CA GLN A 29 -12.34 5.02 10.08
C GLN A 29 -11.04 4.24 9.82
N GLY A 30 -10.67 4.04 8.56
CA GLY A 30 -9.44 3.35 8.18
C GLY A 30 -8.18 4.10 8.61
N GLU A 31 -8.17 5.42 8.49
CA GLU A 31 -7.04 6.24 8.95
C GLU A 31 -6.93 6.25 10.48
N LEU A 32 -8.06 6.33 11.19
CA LEU A 32 -8.09 6.24 12.65
C LEU A 32 -7.60 4.87 13.13
N MET A 33 -8.01 3.79 12.45
CA MET A 33 -7.52 2.44 12.75
C MET A 33 -6.01 2.33 12.53
N ALA A 34 -5.50 2.82 11.39
CA ALA A 34 -4.07 2.79 11.08
C ALA A 34 -3.24 3.54 12.14
N LEU A 35 -3.73 4.69 12.60
CA LEU A 35 -3.12 5.47 13.67
C LEU A 35 -3.10 4.74 15.01
N ILE A 36 -4.21 4.12 15.41
CA ILE A 36 -4.28 3.34 16.66
C ILE A 36 -3.34 2.13 16.58
N CYS A 37 -3.35 1.38 15.48
CA CYS A 37 -2.43 0.26 15.28
C CYS A 37 -0.97 0.72 15.34
N GLN A 38 -0.64 1.86 14.75
CA GLN A 38 0.70 2.43 14.80
C GLN A 38 1.09 2.82 16.23
N ALA A 39 0.22 3.49 16.99
CA ALA A 39 0.52 3.91 18.36
C ALA A 39 0.73 2.72 19.29
N VAL A 40 -0.14 1.71 19.20
CA VAL A 40 -0.03 0.47 19.99
C VAL A 40 1.19 -0.35 19.59
N GLY A 41 1.54 -0.37 18.30
CA GLY A 41 2.73 -1.07 17.80
C GLY A 41 4.05 -0.34 18.09
N ALA A 42 4.03 1.00 18.12
CA ALA A 42 5.22 1.83 18.36
C ALA A 42 5.69 1.77 19.82
N GLU A 43 4.79 1.58 20.78
CA GLU A 43 5.17 1.35 22.19
C GLU A 43 5.94 0.03 22.38
N SER A 44 5.89 -0.89 21.41
CA SER A 44 6.59 -2.18 21.46
C SER A 44 7.89 -2.24 20.66
N ALA A 45 8.35 -1.14 20.05
CA ALA A 45 9.56 -1.15 19.23
C ALA A 45 10.60 -0.14 19.73
N PRO A 46 11.71 -0.58 20.35
CA PRO A 46 12.89 0.26 20.45
C PRO A 46 13.40 0.51 19.02
N ASP A 47 13.65 1.78 18.70
CA ASP A 47 14.43 2.33 17.59
C ASP A 47 14.88 1.29 16.53
N GLN A 48 13.98 0.94 15.60
CA GLN A 48 14.34 0.06 14.49
C GLN A 48 14.76 0.91 13.28
N PRO A 49 15.98 0.71 12.76
CA PRO A 49 16.46 1.45 11.59
C PRO A 49 15.60 1.14 10.37
N LEU A 50 15.51 2.13 9.48
CA LEU A 50 14.72 2.12 8.25
C LEU A 50 14.77 0.77 7.53
N ARG A 51 13.58 0.18 7.33
CA ARG A 51 13.31 -0.98 6.48
C ARG A 51 14.07 -2.24 6.91
N SER A 52 13.66 -2.83 8.03
CA SER A 52 13.81 -4.27 8.18
C SER A 52 13.09 -4.94 7.01
N ARG A 53 13.88 -5.57 6.13
CA ARG A 53 13.41 -6.47 5.07
C ARG A 53 12.38 -7.40 5.72
N GLN A 54 11.10 -7.24 5.37
CA GLN A 54 10.08 -8.16 5.87
C GLN A 54 10.55 -9.59 5.53
N PRO A 55 10.63 -10.51 6.51
CA PRO A 55 10.89 -11.91 6.21
C PRO A 55 9.80 -12.39 5.22
N GLY A 56 10.20 -12.74 3.99
CA GLY A 56 9.28 -13.07 2.90
C GLY A 56 9.20 -12.05 1.76
N ALA A 57 9.86 -10.88 1.86
CA ALA A 57 10.01 -9.96 0.74
C ALA A 57 11.18 -10.41 -0.15
N VAL A 58 10.87 -11.24 -1.15
CA VAL A 58 11.80 -11.58 -2.23
C VAL A 58 12.08 -10.30 -3.03
N GLY A 59 13.34 -10.06 -3.38
CA GLY A 59 13.73 -8.87 -4.15
C GLY A 59 13.15 -8.95 -5.55
N ILE A 60 12.87 -7.80 -6.17
CA ILE A 60 12.36 -7.77 -7.55
C ILE A 60 13.38 -8.48 -8.48
N GLU A 61 14.66 -8.32 -8.18
CA GLU A 61 15.77 -8.95 -8.88
C GLU A 61 15.74 -10.48 -8.75
N ASP A 62 15.50 -10.99 -7.54
CA ASP A 62 15.43 -12.41 -7.25
C ASP A 62 14.20 -13.05 -7.92
N ILE A 63 13.03 -12.38 -7.86
CA ILE A 63 11.81 -12.80 -8.56
C ILE A 63 12.06 -12.83 -10.07
N ALA A 64 12.72 -11.82 -10.61
CA ALA A 64 13.03 -11.74 -12.04
C ALA A 64 14.02 -12.83 -12.46
N ALA A 65 15.00 -13.17 -11.62
CA ALA A 65 15.94 -14.26 -11.87
C ALA A 65 15.23 -15.61 -11.85
N GLU A 66 14.41 -15.88 -10.83
CA GLU A 66 13.61 -17.10 -10.74
C GLU A 66 12.67 -17.25 -11.95
N HIS A 67 12.01 -16.16 -12.35
CA HIS A 67 11.12 -16.19 -13.51
C HIS A 67 11.85 -16.49 -14.81
N ARG A 68 13.06 -15.94 -15.04
CA ARG A 68 13.88 -16.26 -16.22
C ARG A 68 14.30 -17.73 -16.27
N VAL A 69 14.56 -18.34 -15.11
CA VAL A 69 14.88 -19.78 -15.01
C VAL A 69 13.64 -20.64 -15.28
N ARG A 70 12.50 -20.30 -14.66
CA ARG A 70 11.25 -21.06 -14.81
C ARG A 70 10.59 -20.89 -16.18
N ARG A 71 10.74 -19.71 -16.80
CA ARG A 71 10.18 -19.35 -18.10
C ARG A 71 11.25 -18.64 -18.93
N PRO A 72 12.12 -19.40 -19.60
CA PRO A 72 13.18 -18.85 -20.44
C PRO A 72 12.64 -18.18 -21.70
N GLU A 73 11.49 -18.64 -22.21
CA GLU A 73 10.85 -18.07 -23.38
C GLU A 73 9.82 -16.99 -22.99
N PRO A 74 9.88 -15.79 -23.61
CA PRO A 74 8.85 -14.78 -23.46
C PRO A 74 7.48 -15.31 -23.93
N ILE A 75 6.42 -14.92 -23.22
CA ILE A 75 5.05 -15.23 -23.67
C ILE A 75 4.76 -14.38 -24.92
N ASP A 76 4.62 -15.03 -26.07
CA ASP A 76 4.42 -14.38 -27.37
C ASP A 76 2.96 -14.41 -27.85
N ARG A 77 2.11 -15.23 -27.22
CA ARG A 77 0.70 -15.44 -27.61
C ARG A 77 -0.27 -14.28 -27.30
N GLY A 78 0.23 -13.14 -26.85
CA GLY A 78 -0.60 -11.98 -26.48
C GLY A 78 -0.33 -10.74 -27.34
N PRO A 79 -1.30 -9.82 -27.46
CA PRO A 79 -1.05 -8.52 -28.08
C PRO A 79 0.08 -7.79 -27.33
N ARG A 80 0.92 -7.04 -28.05
CA ARG A 80 1.96 -6.29 -27.37
C ARG A 80 1.31 -5.22 -26.51
N ALA A 81 1.94 -4.89 -25.39
CA ALA A 81 1.47 -3.81 -24.51
C ALA A 81 1.27 -2.48 -25.28
N VAL A 82 2.10 -2.22 -26.29
CA VAL A 82 1.97 -1.04 -27.17
C VAL A 82 0.70 -1.05 -28.01
N ASP A 83 0.20 -2.22 -28.41
CA ASP A 83 -1.01 -2.35 -29.22
C ASP A 83 -2.25 -2.08 -28.36
N LEU A 84 -2.24 -2.55 -27.11
CA LEU A 84 -3.30 -2.27 -26.12
C LEU A 84 -3.41 -0.77 -25.83
N VAL A 85 -2.28 -0.10 -25.59
CA VAL A 85 -2.25 1.35 -25.30
C VAL A 85 -2.70 2.18 -26.51
N ARG A 86 -2.40 1.74 -27.74
CA ARG A 86 -2.90 2.39 -28.95
C ARG A 86 -4.40 2.20 -29.11
N GLY A 87 -4.91 0.99 -28.94
CA GLY A 87 -6.35 0.70 -29.00
C GLY A 87 -7.17 1.57 -28.05
N ASP A 88 -6.72 1.70 -26.79
CA ASP A 88 -7.39 2.55 -25.79
C ASP A 88 -7.33 4.06 -26.10
N ARG A 89 -6.27 4.50 -26.81
CA ARG A 89 -6.11 5.89 -27.22
C ARG A 89 -6.99 6.21 -28.41
N ASP A 90 -6.98 5.35 -29.42
CA ASP A 90 -7.65 5.58 -30.69
C ASP A 90 -9.18 5.39 -30.58
N ALA A 91 -9.65 4.76 -29.49
CA ALA A 91 -11.07 4.59 -29.16
C ALA A 91 -11.68 5.77 -28.35
N ARG A 92 -10.91 6.81 -28.02
CA ARG A 92 -11.35 8.02 -27.30
C ARG A 92 -11.55 9.18 -28.24
#